data_AF-A0A7C5JS52-F1
#
_entry.id   AF-A0A7C5JS52-F1
#
_cell.length_a   1.000
_cell.length_b   1.000
_cell.length_c   1.000
_cell.angle_alpha   90.00
_cell.angle_beta   90.00
_cell.angle_gamma   90.00
#
_symmetry.space_group_name_H-M   'P 1'
#
loop_
_entity.id
_entity.type
_entity.pdbx_description
1 polymer ?
#
loop_
_entity_poly.entity_id
_entity_poly.type
_entity_poly.pdbx_seq_one_letter_code
_entity_poly.pdbx_strand_id
1 'polypeptide(L)'
;MRIAINIFPLQTQSRYRGIGAHIKGILRGLYELNTKHEFILICSKDNIPQELLREKPENFAVEYVDFSFGGYFDIIYNWLIKRKFAEKIISKTNPDVYFDSSFAEMWCPPLNPESRTVTWIYDLIFFKFPEYHAKNLKQKIKHLLWHKKLTNALKNYIITSSNFVKRELLTDYDLDDKKVFVVPLGVDQKFFEVNLDKAIENDIKQKYILYV
;
A
#
# COMPACT_ATOMS: atom_id res chain seq x y z
N MET A 1 5.89 13.69 -15.99
CA MET A 1 5.85 12.24 -15.74
C MET A 1 4.44 11.86 -15.39
N ARG A 2 4.03 10.66 -15.80
CA ARG A 2 2.74 10.04 -15.55
C ARG A 2 2.92 8.95 -14.49
N ILE A 3 2.23 9.07 -13.37
CA ILE A 3 2.44 8.23 -12.19
C ILE A 3 1.13 7.52 -11.88
N ALA A 4 1.12 6.19 -12.04
CA ALA A 4 -0.01 5.37 -11.65
C ALA A 4 0.11 4.98 -10.18
N ILE A 5 -0.94 5.19 -9.39
CA ILE A 5 -0.99 4.87 -7.96
C ILE A 5 -2.06 3.81 -7.73
N ASN A 6 -1.66 2.69 -7.16
CA ASN A 6 -2.58 1.67 -6.69
C ASN A 6 -3.25 2.11 -5.38
N ILE A 7 -4.57 2.34 -5.43
CA ILE A 7 -5.39 2.71 -4.26
C ILE A 7 -6.40 1.63 -3.85
N PHE A 8 -6.27 0.40 -4.38
CA PHE A 8 -7.16 -0.72 -4.04
C PHE A 8 -7.36 -0.96 -2.53
N PRO A 9 -6.34 -0.82 -1.65
CA PRO A 9 -6.55 -1.00 -0.21
C PRO A 9 -7.57 -0.04 0.42
N LEU A 10 -7.93 1.06 -0.26
CA LEU A 10 -8.98 1.98 0.18
C LEU A 10 -10.41 1.48 -0.11
N GLN A 11 -10.55 0.39 -0.86
CA GLN A 11 -11.82 -0.23 -1.23
C GLN A 11 -12.08 -1.54 -0.47
N THR A 12 -11.18 -1.89 0.45
CA THR A 12 -11.30 -3.06 1.34
C THR A 12 -11.41 -2.61 2.79
N GLN A 13 -11.48 -3.56 3.73
CA GLN A 13 -11.41 -3.29 5.18
C GLN A 13 -10.13 -2.54 5.60
N SER A 14 -9.09 -2.61 4.78
CA SER A 14 -7.82 -1.92 5.01
C SER A 14 -7.95 -0.39 4.97
N ARG A 15 -9.04 0.15 4.41
CA ARG A 15 -9.33 1.60 4.39
C ARG A 15 -9.42 2.22 5.78
N TYR A 16 -9.74 1.41 6.79
CA TYR A 16 -9.87 1.81 8.20
C TYR A 16 -8.64 1.44 9.04
N ARG A 17 -7.59 0.88 8.43
CA ARG A 17 -6.36 0.43 9.09
C ARG A 17 -5.19 1.33 8.71
N GLY A 18 -4.00 1.04 9.28
CA GLY A 18 -2.78 1.82 9.04
C GLY A 18 -2.46 2.04 7.57
N ILE A 19 -2.59 1.02 6.71
CA ILE A 19 -2.38 1.15 5.27
C ILE A 19 -3.37 2.14 4.60
N GLY A 20 -4.63 2.14 5.02
CA GLY A 20 -5.63 3.06 4.48
C GLY A 20 -5.34 4.50 4.89
N ALA A 21 -5.02 4.72 6.16
CA ALA A 21 -4.59 6.03 6.66
C ALA A 21 -3.32 6.51 5.93
N HIS A 22 -2.37 5.60 5.72
CA HIS A 22 -1.13 5.89 5.02
C HIS A 22 -1.34 6.32 3.57
N ILE A 23 -2.13 5.57 2.78
CA ILE A 23 -2.43 5.93 1.38
C ILE A 23 -3.17 7.26 1.32
N LYS A 24 -4.15 7.50 2.21
CA LYS A 24 -4.85 8.79 2.29
C LYS A 24 -3.88 9.95 2.59
N GLY A 25 -2.92 9.74 3.49
CA GLY A 25 -1.87 10.71 3.80
C GLY A 25 -0.96 11.00 2.61
N ILE A 26 -0.53 9.96 1.87
CA ILE A 26 0.24 10.12 0.64
C ILE A 26 -0.54 10.94 -0.39
N LEU A 27 -1.80 10.59 -0.65
CA LEU A 27 -2.62 11.31 -1.63
C LEU A 27 -2.80 12.77 -1.23
N ARG A 28 -3.13 13.05 0.03
CA ARG A 28 -3.24 14.41 0.55
C ARG A 28 -1.94 15.20 0.36
N GLY A 29 -0.80 14.63 0.74
CA GLY A 29 0.49 15.27 0.54
C GLY A 29 0.81 15.53 -0.94
N LEU A 30 0.48 14.60 -1.84
CA LEU A 30 0.65 14.80 -3.28
C LEU A 30 -0.28 15.89 -3.83
N TYR A 31 -1.50 16.01 -3.30
CA TYR A 31 -2.43 17.08 -3.67
C TYR A 31 -1.87 18.45 -3.24
N GLU A 32 -1.37 18.53 -1.99
CA GLU A 32 -0.78 19.75 -1.41
C GLU A 32 0.50 20.19 -2.13
N LEU A 33 1.35 19.24 -2.55
CA LEU A 33 2.56 19.53 -3.31
C LEU A 33 2.29 20.13 -4.69
N ASN A 34 1.07 19.94 -5.23
CA ASN A 34 0.58 20.50 -6.49
C ASN A 34 1.62 20.48 -7.63
N THR A 35 2.24 19.31 -7.82
CA THR A 35 3.30 19.14 -8.82
C THR A 35 2.73 19.16 -10.25
N LYS A 36 3.60 19.40 -11.24
CA LYS A 36 3.24 19.29 -12.68
C LYS A 36 3.13 17.84 -13.18
N HIS A 37 3.27 16.83 -12.31
CA HIS A 37 3.13 15.44 -12.70
C HIS A 37 1.67 15.07 -12.90
N GLU A 38 1.40 14.14 -13.81
CA GLU A 38 0.08 13.55 -13.99
C GLU A 38 -0.02 12.31 -13.11
N PHE A 39 -1.13 12.17 -12.40
CA PHE A 39 -1.39 11.04 -11.52
C PHE A 39 -2.59 10.26 -12.00
N ILE A 40 -2.51 8.94 -11.95
CA ILE A 40 -3.58 8.03 -12.35
C ILE A 40 -3.89 7.12 -11.17
N LEU A 41 -5.04 7.35 -10.53
CA LEU A 41 -5.51 6.51 -9.43
C LEU A 41 -6.16 5.25 -9.99
N ILE A 42 -5.60 4.09 -9.64
CA ILE A 42 -6.12 2.78 -10.08
C ILE A 42 -6.97 2.17 -8.96
N CYS A 43 -8.24 1.91 -9.27
CA CYS A 43 -9.21 1.35 -8.33
C CYS A 43 -10.27 0.47 -9.02
N SER A 44 -11.04 -0.33 -8.28
CA SER A 44 -12.25 -1.00 -8.79
C SER A 44 -13.37 0.04 -9.01
N LYS A 45 -14.37 -0.30 -9.85
CA LYS A 45 -15.64 0.43 -9.92
C LYS A 45 -16.47 0.33 -8.63
N ASP A 46 -16.20 -0.66 -7.78
CA ASP A 46 -16.95 -0.91 -6.54
C ASP A 46 -16.34 -0.19 -5.33
N ASN A 47 -17.16 0.23 -4.37
CA ASN A 47 -16.72 0.77 -3.06
C ASN A 47 -15.71 1.92 -3.16
N ILE A 48 -15.85 2.77 -4.18
CA ILE A 48 -14.97 3.91 -4.44
C ILE A 48 -15.00 4.87 -3.23
N PRO A 49 -13.84 5.29 -2.70
CA PRO A 49 -13.76 6.32 -1.66
C PRO A 49 -14.12 7.69 -2.25
N GLN A 50 -15.42 8.01 -2.26
CA GLN A 50 -15.98 9.23 -2.84
C GLN A 50 -15.33 10.49 -2.27
N GLU A 51 -14.91 10.45 -1.01
CA GLU A 51 -14.22 11.56 -0.36
C GLU A 51 -12.93 11.95 -1.09
N LEU A 52 -12.18 10.98 -1.63
CA LEU A 52 -10.90 11.24 -2.31
C LEU A 52 -11.08 11.68 -3.75
N LEU A 53 -12.21 11.34 -4.37
CA LEU A 53 -12.49 11.69 -5.76
C LEU A 53 -13.06 13.09 -5.92
N ARG A 54 -13.83 13.56 -4.93
CA ARG A 54 -14.46 14.89 -4.97
C ARG A 54 -13.43 16.02 -4.88
N GLU A 55 -12.38 15.82 -4.09
CA GLU A 55 -11.38 16.85 -3.78
C GLU A 55 -10.09 16.69 -4.60
N LYS A 56 -10.09 15.82 -5.63
CA LYS A 56 -8.87 15.56 -6.40
C LYS A 56 -8.52 16.77 -7.30
N PRO A 57 -7.24 17.16 -7.38
CA PRO A 57 -6.79 18.16 -8.35
C PRO A 57 -6.95 17.71 -9.82
N GLU A 58 -6.87 18.65 -10.76
CA GLU A 58 -7.07 18.37 -12.20
C GLU A 58 -6.05 17.39 -12.78
N ASN A 59 -4.80 17.42 -12.29
CA ASN A 59 -3.74 16.51 -12.72
C ASN A 59 -3.90 15.07 -12.18
N PHE A 60 -4.98 14.78 -11.44
CA PHE A 60 -5.34 13.42 -11.01
C PHE A 60 -6.49 12.86 -11.86
N ALA A 61 -6.21 11.82 -12.62
CA ALA A 61 -7.20 10.99 -13.30
C ALA A 61 -7.52 9.74 -12.47
N VAL A 62 -8.66 9.13 -12.75
CA VAL A 62 -9.08 7.86 -12.13
C VAL A 62 -9.31 6.83 -13.23
N GLU A 63 -8.68 5.68 -13.11
CA GLU A 63 -8.84 4.56 -14.03
C GLU A 63 -9.40 3.35 -13.29
N TYR A 64 -10.56 2.90 -13.79
CA TYR A 64 -11.34 1.86 -13.13
C TYR A 64 -11.03 0.48 -13.71
N VAL A 65 -10.84 -0.49 -12.82
CA VAL A 65 -10.93 -1.92 -13.17
C VAL A 65 -12.38 -2.35 -13.05
N ASP A 66 -12.90 -2.94 -14.12
CA ASP A 66 -14.19 -3.64 -14.10
C ASP A 66 -14.00 -5.01 -13.43
N PHE A 67 -14.12 -5.03 -12.11
CA PHE A 67 -14.00 -6.23 -11.30
C PHE A 67 -14.86 -6.09 -10.05
N SER A 68 -15.76 -7.05 -9.86
CA SER A 68 -16.55 -7.17 -8.64
C SER A 68 -15.81 -7.96 -7.58
N PHE A 69 -15.86 -7.48 -6.33
CA PHE A 69 -15.39 -8.26 -5.17
C PHE A 69 -16.34 -9.43 -4.91
N GLY A 70 -16.25 -10.50 -5.71
CA GLY A 70 -17.14 -11.65 -5.67
C GLY A 70 -16.53 -12.89 -4.99
N GLY A 71 -17.19 -13.36 -3.92
CA GLY A 71 -17.20 -14.76 -3.47
C GLY A 71 -15.96 -15.32 -2.74
N TYR A 72 -16.22 -16.16 -1.73
CA TYR A 72 -15.26 -16.91 -0.91
C TYR A 72 -14.36 -17.89 -1.72
N PHE A 73 -14.69 -18.12 -2.99
CA PHE A 73 -14.06 -19.13 -3.84
C PHE A 73 -12.83 -18.60 -4.59
N ASP A 74 -11.74 -19.24 -4.20
CA ASP A 74 -10.36 -19.22 -4.66
C ASP A 74 -9.56 -17.92 -4.57
N ILE A 75 -8.79 -17.82 -3.48
CA ILE A 75 -7.70 -16.86 -3.27
C ILE A 75 -6.75 -16.82 -4.46
N ILE A 76 -6.52 -17.96 -5.13
CA ILE A 76 -5.63 -18.06 -6.29
C ILE A 76 -6.26 -17.41 -7.53
N TYR A 77 -7.54 -17.68 -7.78
CA TYR A 77 -8.30 -17.09 -8.90
C TYR A 77 -8.34 -15.56 -8.77
N ASN A 78 -8.70 -15.08 -7.58
CA ASN A 78 -8.68 -13.67 -7.25
C ASN A 78 -7.29 -13.06 -7.45
N TRP A 79 -6.23 -13.73 -7.04
CA TRP A 79 -4.85 -13.26 -7.22
C TRP A 79 -4.46 -13.14 -8.70
N LEU A 80 -4.75 -14.16 -9.51
CA LEU A 80 -4.40 -14.19 -10.94
C LEU A 80 -5.16 -13.12 -11.75
N ILE A 81 -6.46 -12.98 -11.50
CA ILE A 81 -7.30 -12.03 -12.22
C ILE A 81 -6.95 -10.59 -11.88
N LYS A 82 -6.80 -10.29 -10.59
CA LYS A 82 -6.37 -8.96 -10.12
C LYS A 82 -5.04 -8.55 -10.77
N ARG A 83 -4.10 -9.50 -10.88
CA ARG A 83 -2.83 -9.27 -11.54
C ARG A 83 -2.98 -8.94 -13.03
N LYS A 84 -3.74 -9.73 -13.79
CA LYS A 84 -3.98 -9.49 -15.22
C LYS A 84 -4.67 -8.14 -15.48
N PHE A 85 -5.58 -7.73 -14.60
CA PHE A 85 -6.21 -6.42 -14.71
C PHE A 85 -5.26 -5.26 -14.41
N ALA A 86 -4.40 -5.41 -13.40
CA ALA A 86 -3.34 -4.43 -13.13
C ALA A 86 -2.43 -4.27 -14.36
N GLU A 87 -2.00 -5.39 -14.96
CA GLU A 87 -1.20 -5.41 -16.18
C GLU A 87 -1.91 -4.70 -17.34
N LYS A 88 -3.21 -4.96 -17.55
CA LYS A 88 -4.02 -4.31 -18.59
C LYS A 88 -4.14 -2.79 -18.40
N ILE A 89 -4.40 -2.33 -17.18
CA ILE A 89 -4.50 -0.89 -16.91
C ILE A 89 -3.15 -0.22 -17.10
N ILE A 90 -2.07 -0.82 -16.61
CA ILE A 90 -0.74 -0.25 -16.76
C ILE A 90 -0.32 -0.19 -18.22
N SER A 91 -0.61 -1.23 -19.01
CA SER A 91 -0.40 -1.20 -20.46
C SER A 91 -1.27 -0.13 -21.16
N LYS A 92 -2.55 0.00 -20.79
CA LYS A 92 -3.46 1.02 -21.35
C LYS A 92 -3.00 2.44 -21.01
N THR A 93 -2.63 2.66 -19.75
CA THR A 93 -2.30 4.00 -19.24
C THR A 93 -0.85 4.39 -19.55
N ASN A 94 0.02 3.41 -19.76
CA ASN A 94 1.45 3.55 -20.00
C ASN A 94 2.11 4.61 -19.10
N PRO A 95 2.10 4.42 -17.77
CA PRO A 95 2.70 5.37 -16.84
C PRO A 95 4.22 5.27 -16.90
N ASP A 96 4.92 6.35 -16.56
CA ASP A 96 6.39 6.32 -16.35
C ASP A 96 6.73 5.53 -15.07
N VAL A 97 5.89 5.69 -14.05
CA VAL A 97 6.05 5.09 -12.72
C VAL A 97 4.76 4.44 -12.25
N TYR A 98 4.82 3.22 -11.75
CA TYR A 98 3.74 2.55 -11.03
C TYR A 98 4.09 2.43 -9.55
N PHE A 99 3.28 3.03 -8.69
CA PHE A 99 3.43 2.99 -7.25
C PHE A 99 2.44 1.99 -6.62
N ASP A 100 2.98 0.91 -6.07
CA ASP A 100 2.23 -0.14 -5.39
C ASP A 100 2.35 -0.04 -3.87
N SER A 101 1.29 0.47 -3.25
CA SER A 101 1.15 0.54 -1.79
C SER A 101 0.48 -0.69 -1.20
N SER A 102 0.00 -1.63 -2.04
CA SER A 102 -0.85 -2.73 -1.63
C SER A 102 -0.09 -3.93 -1.08
N PHE A 103 1.21 -3.80 -0.75
CA PHE A 103 2.05 -4.94 -0.35
C PHE A 103 1.42 -5.75 0.78
N ALA A 104 0.80 -5.09 1.76
CA ALA A 104 0.10 -5.71 2.88
C ALA A 104 -1.24 -6.42 2.54
N GLU A 105 -1.68 -6.39 1.28
CA GLU A 105 -2.89 -7.08 0.81
C GLU A 105 -2.59 -8.24 -0.14
N MET A 106 -3.56 -9.12 -0.39
CA MET A 106 -3.46 -10.16 -1.43
C MET A 106 -3.73 -9.61 -2.84
N TRP A 107 -3.27 -8.39 -3.12
CA TRP A 107 -3.13 -7.85 -4.46
C TRP A 107 -1.74 -8.19 -4.99
N CYS A 108 -1.60 -8.58 -6.26
CA CYS A 108 -0.27 -8.79 -6.85
C CYS A 108 0.04 -7.62 -7.77
N PRO A 109 1.23 -6.99 -7.64
CA PRO A 109 1.71 -6.09 -8.68
C PRO A 109 1.86 -6.87 -10.00
N PRO A 110 1.72 -6.18 -11.15
CA PRO A 110 1.97 -6.77 -12.47
C PRO A 110 3.37 -7.41 -12.53
N LEU A 111 3.53 -8.52 -13.26
CA LEU A 111 4.86 -9.15 -13.38
C LEU A 111 5.84 -8.38 -14.26
N ASN A 112 5.32 -7.56 -15.18
CA ASN A 112 6.13 -6.85 -16.15
C ASN A 112 5.43 -5.55 -16.57
N PRO A 113 5.36 -4.56 -15.69
CA PRO A 113 4.99 -3.23 -16.13
C PRO A 113 6.11 -2.69 -17.03
N GLU A 114 5.79 -2.20 -18.24
CA GLU A 114 6.74 -1.41 -19.03
C GLU A 114 7.23 -0.18 -18.23
N SER A 115 6.41 0.26 -17.27
CA SER A 115 6.68 1.33 -16.31
C SER A 115 7.62 0.90 -15.18
N ARG A 116 8.42 1.85 -14.67
CA ARG A 116 9.24 1.62 -13.47
C ARG A 116 8.34 1.42 -12.25
N THR A 117 8.49 0.31 -11.55
CA THR A 117 7.67 0.05 -10.36
C THR A 117 8.38 0.45 -9.08
N VAL A 118 7.63 1.11 -8.20
CA VAL A 118 7.99 1.42 -6.82
C VAL A 118 7.01 0.70 -5.92
N THR A 119 7.49 -0.17 -5.02
CA THR A 119 6.66 -0.93 -4.09
C THR A 119 6.94 -0.49 -2.66
N TRP A 120 5.87 -0.24 -1.90
CA TRP A 120 6.01 0.03 -0.47
C TRP A 120 5.98 -1.28 0.33
N ILE A 121 7.08 -1.65 0.96
CA ILE A 121 7.17 -2.78 1.89
C ILE A 121 7.14 -2.25 3.33
N TYR A 122 6.03 -2.51 4.01
CA TYR A 122 5.79 -2.00 5.38
C TYR A 122 6.65 -2.72 6.42
N ASP A 123 6.62 -4.06 6.37
CA ASP A 123 7.35 -4.96 7.25
C ASP A 123 7.49 -6.33 6.55
N LEU A 124 8.27 -7.21 7.18
CA LEU A 124 8.50 -8.58 6.72
C LEU A 124 7.91 -9.61 7.70
N ILE A 125 7.00 -9.21 8.59
CA ILE A 125 6.56 -10.05 9.74
C ILE A 125 5.97 -11.37 9.27
N PHE A 126 5.19 -11.34 8.18
CA PHE A 126 4.54 -12.50 7.58
C PHE A 126 5.54 -13.55 7.07
N PHE A 127 6.76 -13.13 6.71
CA PHE A 127 7.80 -13.99 6.18
C PHE A 127 8.77 -14.48 7.26
N LYS A 128 9.00 -13.65 8.29
CA LYS A 128 9.89 -14.00 9.41
C LYS A 128 9.25 -14.95 10.41
N PHE A 129 7.93 -14.85 10.60
CA PHE A 129 7.21 -15.65 11.58
C PHE A 129 6.03 -16.41 10.97
N PRO A 130 6.28 -17.31 10.00
CA PRO A 130 5.23 -18.06 9.31
C PRO A 130 4.37 -18.90 10.27
N GLU A 131 4.91 -19.33 11.41
CA GLU A 131 4.23 -20.11 12.45
C GLU A 131 2.98 -19.42 13.02
N TYR A 132 2.95 -18.07 13.04
CA TYR A 132 1.78 -17.32 13.50
C TYR A 132 0.72 -17.16 12.40
N HIS A 133 1.07 -17.37 11.14
CA HIS A 133 0.25 -16.99 9.99
C HIS A 133 -0.09 -18.13 9.01
N ALA A 134 0.51 -19.33 9.16
CA ALA A 134 0.41 -20.46 8.22
C ALA A 134 -0.14 -21.75 8.85
N LYS A 135 -1.14 -21.66 9.75
CA LYS A 135 -1.60 -22.80 10.57
C LYS A 135 -2.43 -23.86 9.82
N ASN A 136 -3.15 -23.47 8.77
CA ASN A 136 -4.00 -24.38 7.99
C ASN A 136 -3.67 -24.32 6.48
N LEU A 137 -4.20 -25.27 5.70
CA LEU A 137 -3.88 -25.40 4.26
C LEU A 137 -4.13 -24.10 3.47
N LYS A 138 -5.26 -23.42 3.74
CA LYS A 138 -5.60 -22.13 3.11
C LYS A 138 -4.57 -21.05 3.46
N GLN A 139 -4.13 -21.00 4.71
CA GLN A 139 -3.08 -20.09 5.15
C GLN A 139 -1.71 -20.43 4.55
N LYS A 140 -1.37 -21.71 4.37
CA LYS A 140 -0.15 -22.14 3.67
C LYS A 140 -0.15 -21.74 2.19
N ILE A 141 -1.28 -21.91 1.49
CA ILE A 141 -1.46 -21.44 0.11
C ILE A 141 -1.31 -19.92 0.05
N LYS A 142 -1.94 -19.20 0.97
CA LYS A 142 -1.79 -17.74 1.09
C LYS A 142 -0.32 -17.39 1.27
N HIS A 143 0.37 -17.99 2.22
CA HIS A 143 1.79 -17.77 2.49
C HIS A 143 2.66 -17.97 1.23
N LEU A 144 2.41 -19.02 0.45
CA LEU A 144 3.09 -19.23 -0.83
C LEU A 144 2.86 -18.09 -1.83
N LEU A 145 1.63 -17.58 -1.94
CA LEU A 145 1.31 -16.44 -2.80
C LEU A 145 1.97 -15.15 -2.32
N TRP A 146 2.11 -14.97 -1.00
CA TRP A 146 2.85 -13.86 -0.42
C TRP A 146 4.34 -13.94 -0.75
N HIS A 147 4.95 -15.12 -0.70
CA HIS A 147 6.35 -15.27 -1.15
C HIS A 147 6.52 -14.91 -2.61
N LYS A 148 5.63 -15.37 -3.49
CA LYS A 148 5.65 -14.98 -4.92
C LYS A 148 5.53 -13.46 -5.08
N LYS A 149 4.66 -12.83 -4.30
CA LYS A 149 4.51 -11.37 -4.30
C LYS A 149 5.78 -10.66 -3.84
N LEU A 150 6.42 -11.14 -2.76
CA LEU A 150 7.69 -10.60 -2.29
C LEU A 150 8.77 -10.74 -3.36
N THR A 151 8.95 -11.93 -3.94
CA THR A 151 9.92 -12.15 -5.03
C THR A 151 9.72 -11.20 -6.21
N ASN A 152 8.47 -10.80 -6.50
CA ASN A 152 8.20 -9.80 -7.52
C ASN A 152 8.52 -8.38 -7.04
N ALA A 153 8.14 -8.03 -5.81
CA ALA A 153 8.45 -6.73 -5.21
C ALA A 153 9.96 -6.47 -5.11
N LEU A 154 10.76 -7.51 -4.85
CA LEU A 154 12.23 -7.44 -4.77
C LEU A 154 12.90 -7.03 -6.10
N LYS A 155 12.17 -7.10 -7.23
CA LYS A 155 12.66 -6.63 -8.55
C LYS A 155 12.49 -5.13 -8.75
N ASN A 156 11.67 -4.49 -7.91
CA ASN A 156 11.26 -3.11 -8.03
C ASN A 156 12.19 -2.16 -7.25
N TYR A 157 11.96 -0.86 -7.37
CA TYR A 157 12.39 0.07 -6.34
C TYR A 157 11.50 -0.11 -5.10
N ILE A 158 12.09 -0.06 -3.92
CA ILE A 158 11.40 -0.34 -2.67
C ILE A 158 11.43 0.89 -1.79
N ILE A 159 10.27 1.24 -1.24
CA ILE A 159 10.15 2.17 -0.14
C ILE A 159 9.78 1.39 1.12
N THR A 160 10.41 1.72 2.24
CA THR A 160 10.10 1.13 3.55
C THR A 160 10.05 2.19 4.64
N SER A 161 9.41 1.84 5.77
CA SER A 161 9.13 2.75 6.88
C SER A 161 10.31 2.99 7.82
N SER A 162 11.34 2.14 7.80
CA SER A 162 12.42 2.20 8.78
C SER A 162 13.76 1.63 8.28
N ASN A 163 14.85 2.08 8.91
CA ASN A 163 16.18 1.49 8.70
C ASN A 163 16.25 0.02 9.13
N PHE A 164 15.38 -0.40 10.06
CA PHE A 164 15.29 -1.79 10.49
C PHE A 164 14.87 -2.69 9.33
N VAL A 165 13.74 -2.40 8.70
CA VAL A 165 13.23 -3.18 7.56
C VAL A 165 14.15 -3.07 6.36
N LYS A 166 14.76 -1.88 6.10
CA LYS A 166 15.78 -1.74 5.07
C LYS A 166 16.94 -2.71 5.28
N ARG A 167 17.49 -2.78 6.51
CA ARG A 167 18.57 -3.71 6.81
C ARG A 167 18.15 -5.16 6.54
N GLU A 168 16.98 -5.56 6.99
CA GLU A 168 16.46 -6.92 6.74
C GLU A 168 16.30 -7.21 5.24
N LEU A 169 15.81 -6.25 4.45
CA LEU A 169 15.70 -6.39 3.00
C LEU A 169 17.07 -6.59 2.33
N LEU A 170 18.10 -5.87 2.78
CA LEU A 170 19.45 -5.99 2.23
C LEU A 170 20.13 -7.30 2.66
N THR A 171 19.99 -7.69 3.94
CA THR A 171 20.66 -8.88 4.49
C THR A 171 20.00 -10.18 4.08
N ASP A 172 18.67 -10.23 4.12
CA ASP A 172 17.91 -11.49 3.98
C ASP A 172 17.62 -11.82 2.50
N TYR A 173 17.72 -10.82 1.61
CA TYR A 173 17.35 -10.94 0.19
C TYR A 173 18.39 -10.40 -0.81
N ASP A 174 19.59 -10.03 -0.36
CA ASP A 174 20.72 -9.59 -1.20
C ASP A 174 20.34 -8.49 -2.21
N LEU A 175 19.64 -7.46 -1.72
CA LEU A 175 19.20 -6.34 -2.52
C LEU A 175 20.27 -5.26 -2.66
N ASP A 176 20.30 -4.59 -3.82
CA ASP A 176 21.08 -3.38 -4.02
C ASP A 176 20.54 -2.24 -3.13
N ASP A 177 21.42 -1.67 -2.29
CA ASP A 177 21.12 -0.53 -1.42
C ASP A 177 20.47 0.65 -2.17
N LYS A 178 20.87 0.86 -3.43
CA LYS A 178 20.33 1.94 -4.29
C LYS A 178 18.86 1.73 -4.67
N LYS A 179 18.32 0.53 -4.50
CA LYS A 179 16.91 0.23 -4.76
C LYS A 179 16.03 0.41 -3.53
N VAL A 180 16.58 0.53 -2.33
CA VAL A 180 15.81 0.53 -1.07
C VAL A 180 15.90 1.90 -0.38
N PHE A 181 14.77 2.59 -0.35
CA PHE A 181 14.63 3.92 0.25
C PHE A 181 13.85 3.83 1.56
N VAL A 182 14.30 4.58 2.56
CA VAL A 182 13.59 4.70 3.84
C VAL A 182 12.80 6.00 3.83
N VAL A 183 11.49 5.90 3.93
CA VAL A 183 10.55 7.02 4.09
C VAL A 183 9.76 6.76 5.37
N PRO A 184 10.10 7.42 6.49
CA PRO A 184 9.37 7.25 7.75
C PRO A 184 7.88 7.55 7.59
N LEU A 185 7.05 6.79 8.31
CA LEU A 185 5.61 7.05 8.33
C LEU A 185 5.31 8.37 9.04
N GLY A 186 4.38 9.14 8.47
CA GLY A 186 3.84 10.34 9.10
C GLY A 186 2.78 10.02 10.16
N VAL A 187 2.65 10.93 11.13
CA VAL A 187 1.55 10.93 12.11
C VAL A 187 0.65 12.12 11.81
N ASP A 188 -0.67 11.90 11.86
CA ASP A 188 -1.66 12.96 11.63
C ASP A 188 -1.56 14.03 12.72
N GLN A 189 -1.64 15.32 12.34
CA GLN A 189 -1.43 16.44 13.25
C GLN A 189 -2.46 16.47 14.39
N LYS A 190 -3.64 15.91 14.17
CA LYS A 190 -4.68 15.75 15.20
C LYS A 190 -4.22 14.97 16.44
N PHE A 191 -3.20 14.10 16.32
CA PHE A 191 -2.66 13.37 17.47
C PHE A 191 -1.79 14.26 18.38
N PHE A 192 -1.42 15.46 17.91
CA PHE A 192 -0.69 16.45 18.70
C PHE A 192 -1.65 17.47 19.35
N GLU A 193 -2.94 17.41 19.04
CA GLU A 193 -3.97 18.21 19.72
C GLU A 193 -4.22 17.63 21.11
N VAL A 194 -3.79 18.37 22.14
CA VAL A 194 -3.96 17.94 23.54
C VAL A 194 -5.36 18.33 24.03
N ASN A 195 -6.16 17.34 24.41
CA ASN A 195 -7.37 17.60 25.19
C ASN A 195 -6.99 17.72 26.68
N LEU A 196 -6.81 18.97 27.14
CA LEU A 196 -6.38 19.27 28.51
C LEU A 196 -7.37 18.75 29.56
N ASP A 197 -8.67 18.83 29.29
CA ASP A 197 -9.71 18.40 30.24
C ASP A 197 -9.61 16.90 30.52
N LYS A 198 -9.45 16.08 29.48
CA LYS A 198 -9.24 14.63 29.62
C LYS A 198 -7.90 14.29 30.26
N ALA A 199 -6.85 15.05 29.98
CA ALA A 199 -5.55 14.83 30.60
C ALA A 199 -5.60 15.07 32.12
N ILE A 200 -6.32 16.11 32.56
CA ILE A 200 -6.55 16.42 33.97
C ILE A 200 -7.42 15.34 34.63
N GLU A 201 -8.52 14.93 34.00
CA GLU A 201 -9.42 13.88 34.51
C GLU A 201 -8.68 12.55 34.78
N ASN A 202 -7.67 12.23 33.98
CA ASN A 202 -6.92 10.97 34.07
C ASN A 202 -5.57 11.09 34.81
N ASP A 203 -5.31 12.19 35.53
CA ASP A 203 -4.06 12.50 36.24
C ASP A 203 -2.79 12.36 35.38
N ILE A 204 -2.86 12.83 34.13
CA ILE A 204 -1.79 12.63 33.16
C ILE A 204 -0.87 13.84 33.13
N LYS A 205 0.28 13.68 33.79
CA LYS A 205 1.23 14.76 34.09
C LYS A 205 2.22 15.06 32.96
N GLN A 206 2.28 14.21 31.94
CA GLN A 206 3.21 14.35 30.83
C GLN A 206 2.59 13.83 29.53
N LYS A 207 3.12 14.26 28.38
CA LYS A 207 2.74 13.71 27.09
C LYS A 207 3.06 12.20 27.07
N TYR A 208 2.10 11.41 26.64
CA TYR A 208 2.21 9.96 26.55
C TYR A 208 1.43 9.50 25.31
N ILE A 209 1.84 8.37 24.72
CA ILE A 209 1.11 7.72 23.64
C ILE A 209 0.38 6.54 24.26
N LEU A 210 -0.96 6.60 24.28
CA LEU A 210 -1.76 5.43 24.64
C LEU A 210 -1.83 4.51 23.42
N TYR A 211 -1.07 3.44 23.45
CA TYR A 211 -1.16 2.36 22.49
C TYR A 211 -2.20 1.35 23.01
N VAL A 212 -3.36 1.26 22.35
CA VAL A 212 -4.43 0.30 22.67
C VAL A 212 -4.43 -0.83 21.64
#